data_AF-A0A8T5YLL9-F1
#
_entry.id   AF-A0A8T5YLL9-F1
#
_cell.length_a   1.000
_cell.length_b   1.000
_cell.length_c   1.000
_cell.angle_alpha   90.00
_cell.angle_beta   90.00
_cell.angle_gamma   90.00
#
_symmetry.space_group_name_H-M   'P 1'
#
loop_
_entity.id
_entity.type
_entity.pdbx_description
1 polymer ?
#
loop_
_entity_poly.entity_id
_entity_poly.type
_entity_poly.pdbx_seq_one_letter_code
_entity_poly.pdbx_strand_id
1 'polypeptide(L)'
;MTEEIAGFQTSPKTQVQAAFEEIARRSMHDLSFLHPSMPVYVSDFTLFEGQWTGCVITPWMLSAVIFPGPDQLWPLRKVSEKIGLQ
;
A
#
# COMPACT_ATOMS: atom_id res chain seq x y z
N MET A 1 -9.87 26.36 0.69
CA MET A 1 -9.66 25.25 -0.26
C MET A 1 -9.11 24.10 0.55
N THR A 2 -9.87 23.01 0.68
CA THR A 2 -9.41 21.77 1.30
C THR A 2 -8.29 21.20 0.43
N GLU A 3 -7.17 20.79 1.02
CA GLU A 3 -6.14 20.07 0.29
C GLU A 3 -6.71 18.71 -0.15
N GLU A 4 -6.43 18.29 -1.38
CA GLU A 4 -6.96 17.07 -1.99
C GLU A 4 -5.83 16.17 -2.49
N ILE A 5 -6.06 14.87 -2.46
CA ILE A 5 -5.18 13.83 -3.00
C ILE A 5 -5.81 13.30 -4.28
N ALA A 6 -5.11 13.48 -5.39
CA ALA A 6 -5.50 12.91 -6.67
C ALA A 6 -5.35 11.39 -6.65
N GLY A 7 -6.34 10.71 -7.23
CA GLY A 7 -6.32 9.26 -7.40
C GLY A 7 -5.30 8.77 -8.43
N PHE A 8 -5.07 7.47 -8.40
CA PHE A 8 -4.13 6.82 -9.30
C PHE A 8 -4.83 6.41 -10.59
N GLN A 9 -4.35 6.90 -11.73
CA GLN A 9 -4.89 6.50 -13.05
C GLN A 9 -4.58 5.03 -13.40
N THR A 10 -3.47 4.50 -12.88
CA THR A 10 -3.04 3.12 -13.07
C THR A 10 -2.70 2.49 -11.73
N SER A 11 -2.72 1.16 -11.66
CA SER A 11 -2.33 0.42 -10.46
C SER A 11 -1.01 0.93 -9.85
N PRO A 12 -0.98 1.24 -8.53
CA PRO A 12 0.24 1.68 -7.85
C PRO A 12 1.19 0.53 -7.46
N LYS A 13 0.98 -0.69 -8.00
CA LYS A 13 1.70 -1.92 -7.61
C LYS A 13 3.21 -1.73 -7.52
N THR A 14 3.83 -1.20 -8.57
CA THR A 14 5.29 -1.04 -8.64
C THR A 14 5.80 -0.06 -7.60
N GLN A 15 5.09 1.05 -7.35
CA GLN A 15 5.48 2.00 -6.31
C GLN A 15 5.39 1.38 -4.91
N VAL A 16 4.33 0.61 -4.63
CA VAL A 16 4.16 -0.07 -3.34
C VAL A 16 5.25 -1.13 -3.15
N GLN A 17 5.54 -1.93 -4.19
CA GLN A 17 6.58 -2.96 -4.16
C GLN A 17 7.93 -2.35 -3.80
N ALA A 18 8.36 -1.33 -4.55
CA ALA A 18 9.65 -0.68 -4.33
C ALA A 18 9.74 -0.04 -2.94
N ALA A 19 8.66 0.57 -2.44
CA ALA A 19 8.64 1.17 -1.11
C ALA A 19 8.83 0.13 0.00
N PHE A 20 8.15 -1.03 -0.08
CA PHE A 20 8.29 -2.09 0.92
C PHE A 20 9.60 -2.86 0.81
N GLU A 21 10.15 -3.05 -0.40
CA GLU A 21 11.51 -3.56 -0.58
C GLU A 21 12.55 -2.66 0.09
N GLU A 22 12.39 -1.35 -0.01
CA GLU A 22 13.30 -0.41 0.65
C GLU A 22 13.16 -0.44 2.17
N ILE A 23 11.95 -0.61 2.71
CA ILE A 23 11.71 -0.82 4.14
C ILE A 23 12.36 -2.12 4.61
N ALA A 24 12.24 -3.20 3.83
CA ALA A 24 12.89 -4.48 4.10
C ALA A 24 14.40 -4.29 4.22
N ARG A 25 15.00 -3.55 3.29
CA ARG A 25 16.45 -3.31 3.24
C ARG A 25 16.97 -2.39 4.35
N ARG A 26 16.18 -1.42 4.82
CA ARG A 26 16.66 -0.38 5.76
C ARG A 26 16.31 -0.60 7.23
N SER A 27 15.16 -1.19 7.52
CA SER A 27 14.59 -1.13 8.87
C SER A 27 14.05 -2.45 9.37
N MET A 28 13.65 -3.33 8.46
CA MET A 28 13.05 -4.63 8.78
C MET A 28 13.92 -5.79 8.27
N HIS A 29 15.25 -5.65 8.34
CA HIS A 29 16.22 -6.71 8.06
C HIS A 29 16.77 -7.35 9.35
N ASP A 30 17.35 -8.54 9.23
CA ASP A 30 18.09 -9.27 10.29
C ASP A 30 17.35 -9.56 11.60
N LEU A 31 16.02 -9.43 11.59
CA LEU A 31 15.18 -9.90 12.70
C LEU A 31 15.19 -11.43 12.70
N SER A 32 15.61 -12.03 13.81
CA SER A 32 15.89 -13.46 13.94
C SER A 32 14.68 -14.39 13.71
N PHE A 33 13.47 -13.86 13.67
CA PHE A 33 12.24 -14.59 13.39
C PHE A 33 11.77 -14.48 11.93
N LEU A 34 12.42 -13.68 11.09
CA LEU A 34 12.04 -13.54 9.68
C LEU A 34 12.71 -14.63 8.84
N HIS A 35 11.95 -15.17 7.88
CA HIS A 35 12.52 -16.06 6.87
C HIS A 35 13.42 -15.25 5.93
N PRO A 36 14.76 -15.43 5.93
CA PRO A 36 15.68 -14.47 5.31
C PRO A 36 15.55 -14.37 3.79
N SER A 37 15.00 -15.40 3.14
CA SER A 37 14.85 -15.46 1.69
C SER A 37 13.44 -15.18 1.20
N MET A 38 12.49 -14.82 2.09
CA MET A 38 11.15 -14.47 1.66
C MET A 38 11.15 -13.04 1.09
N PRO A 39 10.79 -12.84 -0.20
CA PRO A 39 10.76 -11.52 -0.78
C PRO A 39 9.52 -10.74 -0.31
N VAL A 40 9.58 -9.43 -0.47
CA VAL A 40 8.37 -8.59 -0.50
C VAL A 40 7.59 -8.92 -1.76
N TYR A 41 6.27 -8.99 -1.66
CA TYR A 41 5.39 -9.20 -2.80
C TYR A 41 4.13 -8.35 -2.66
N VAL A 42 3.80 -7.61 -3.71
CA VAL A 42 2.54 -6.89 -3.84
C VAL A 42 1.68 -7.60 -4.88
N SER A 43 0.44 -7.90 -4.52
CA SER A 43 -0.53 -8.48 -5.46
C SER A 43 -0.82 -7.51 -6.60
N ASP A 44 -1.45 -8.01 -7.66
CA ASP A 44 -2.14 -7.09 -8.57
C ASP A 44 -3.24 -6.32 -7.82
N PHE A 45 -3.56 -5.14 -8.35
CA PHE A 45 -4.65 -4.32 -7.83
C PHE A 45 -5.88 -4.48 -8.71
N THR A 46 -7.02 -4.63 -8.05
CA THR A 46 -8.33 -4.61 -8.69
C THR A 46 -9.04 -3.33 -8.31
N LEU A 47 -9.83 -2.76 -9.22
CA LEU A 47 -10.76 -1.69 -8.88
C LEU A 47 -11.97 -2.30 -8.17
N PHE A 48 -12.02 -2.18 -6.85
CA PHE A 48 -13.15 -2.55 -6.02
C PHE A 48 -13.81 -1.28 -5.49
N GLU A 49 -15.10 -1.10 -5.76
CA GLU A 49 -15.83 0.15 -5.47
C GLU A 49 -15.13 1.42 -6.01
N GLY A 50 -14.49 1.29 -7.18
CA GLY A 50 -13.74 2.39 -7.80
C GLY A 50 -12.44 2.75 -7.08
N GLN A 51 -11.96 1.94 -6.14
CA GLN A 51 -10.70 2.12 -5.42
C GLN A 51 -9.75 1.00 -5.80
N TRP A 52 -8.45 1.30 -5.90
CA TRP A 52 -7.45 0.26 -6.14
C TRP A 52 -7.24 -0.54 -4.86
N THR A 53 -7.63 -1.80 -4.85
CA THR A 53 -7.49 -2.71 -3.73
C THR A 53 -6.51 -3.83 -4.06
N GLY A 54 -5.57 -4.06 -3.14
CA GLY A 54 -4.58 -5.13 -3.24
C GLY A 54 -4.01 -5.48 -1.87
N CYS A 55 -3.02 -6.37 -1.87
CA CYS A 55 -2.32 -6.77 -0.66
C CYS A 55 -0.81 -6.62 -0.81
N VAL A 56 -0.13 -6.27 0.27
CA VAL A 56 1.32 -6.39 0.42
C VAL A 56 1.63 -7.54 1.39
N ILE A 57 2.55 -8.40 0.98
CA ILE A 57 3.06 -9.53 1.73
C ILE A 57 4.54 -9.28 1.94
N THR A 58 4.97 -9.25 3.19
CA THR A 58 6.39 -9.16 3.58
C THR A 58 6.71 -10.28 4.56
N PRO A 59 7.99 -10.52 4.88
CA PRO A 59 8.36 -11.50 5.90
C PRO A 59 7.73 -11.25 7.28
N TRP A 60 7.34 -10.00 7.58
CA TRP A 60 6.85 -9.60 8.91
C TRP A 60 5.36 -9.28 8.96
N MET A 61 4.66 -9.15 7.82
CA MET A 61 3.29 -8.64 7.80
C MET A 61 2.57 -8.98 6.48
N LEU A 62 1.24 -9.11 6.58
CA LEU A 62 0.32 -9.07 5.45
C LEU A 62 -0.65 -7.88 5.62
N SER A 63 -0.48 -6.89 4.76
CA SER A 63 -1.27 -5.65 4.54
C SER A 63 -2.37 -5.74 3.49
N ALA A 64 -3.66 -5.56 3.81
CA ALA A 64 -4.59 -5.03 2.80
C ALA A 64 -4.30 -3.53 2.59
N VAL A 65 -4.26 -3.09 1.34
CA VAL A 65 -3.98 -1.69 0.96
C VAL A 65 -5.00 -1.19 -0.06
N ILE A 66 -5.44 0.05 0.13
CA ILE A 66 -6.47 0.68 -0.68
C ILE A 66 -6.01 2.08 -1.07
N PHE A 67 -6.12 2.40 -2.36
CA PHE A 67 -5.73 3.69 -2.92
C PHE A 67 -6.90 4.31 -3.70
N PRO A 68 -7.01 5.65 -3.75
CA PRO A 68 -7.99 6.32 -4.58
C PRO A 68 -7.84 5.89 -6.04
N GLY A 69 -8.95 5.56 -6.69
CA GLY A 69 -8.96 5.12 -8.08
C GLY A 69 -8.90 6.28 -9.09
N PRO A 70 -9.00 5.98 -10.39
CA PRO A 70 -8.88 6.98 -11.44
C PRO A 70 -9.90 8.11 -11.29
N ASP A 71 -9.47 9.32 -11.62
CA ASP A 71 -10.29 10.55 -11.61
C ASP A 71 -10.97 10.89 -10.27
N GLN A 72 -10.55 10.25 -9.18
CA GLN A 72 -11.02 10.57 -7.82
C GLN A 72 -10.19 11.69 -7.20
N LEU A 73 -10.85 12.50 -6.37
CA LEU A 73 -10.22 13.46 -5.48
C LEU A 73 -10.63 13.11 -4.05
N TRP A 74 -9.66 12.67 -3.24
CA TRP A 74 -9.89 12.39 -1.83
C TRP A 74 -9.52 13.61 -0.99
N PRO A 75 -10.26 13.92 0.08
CA PRO A 75 -9.84 14.94 1.01
C PRO A 75 -8.52 14.54 1.65
N LEU A 76 -7.61 15.49 1.84
CA LEU A 76 -6.42 15.26 2.65
C LEU A 76 -6.84 14.85 4.06
N ARG A 77 -6.21 13.80 4.57
CA ARG A 77 -6.45 13.27 5.93
C ARG A 77 -5.15 13.23 6.70
N LYS A 78 -5.27 13.19 8.03
CA LYS A 78 -4.11 13.04 8.90
C LYS A 78 -3.59 11.60 8.79
N VAL A 79 -2.28 11.43 8.65
CA VAL A 79 -1.66 10.09 8.68
C VAL A 79 -2.03 9.39 10.00
N SER A 80 -2.34 8.09 9.91
CA SER A 80 -2.83 7.24 11.01
C SER A 80 -4.28 7.49 11.47
N GLU A 81 -5.04 8.35 10.77
CA GLU A 81 -6.49 8.42 10.90
C GLU A 81 -7.14 7.12 10.40
N LYS A 82 -8.21 6.66 11.06
CA LYS A 82 -8.92 5.43 10.73
C LYS A 82 -10.21 5.74 9.97
N ILE A 83 -10.45 4.99 8.89
CA ILE A 83 -11.67 5.08 8.09
C ILE A 83 -12.35 3.72 8.15
N GLY A 84 -13.64 3.71 8.49
CA GLY A 84 -14.47 2.51 8.35
C GLY A 84 -14.83 2.32 6.88
N LEU A 85 -14.60 1.12 6.38
CA LEU A 85 -15.03 0.68 5.05
C LEU A 85 -16.18 -0.31 5.26
N GLN A 86 -17.19 -0.30 4.37
CA GLN A 86 -18.31 -1.25 4.42
C GLN A 86 -18.07 -2.48 3.55
#